data_AF-A0AAE3HU88-F1
#
_entry.id   AF-A0AAE3HU88-F1
#
_cell.length_a   1.000
_cell.length_b   1.000
_cell.length_c   1.000
_cell.angle_alpha   90.00
_cell.angle_beta   90.00
_cell.angle_gamma   90.00
#
_symmetry.space_group_name_H-M   'P 1'
#
loop_
_entity.id
_entity.type
_entity.pdbx_description
1 polymer ?
#
loop_
_entity_poly.entity_id
_entity_poly.type
_entity_poly.pdbx_seq_one_letter_code
_entity_poly.pdbx_strand_id
1 'polypeptide(L)'
;MSRPLLVMLWQPPLEQTCLFPLEQKLSLLIGVLNRAYEIFTAHLKTVSQAEPHPTLLFVAPEHYFVGKHQNAYRRAQKQHIQAILALWSKDKEHCILLPGTIKWRQVALPNSIEQQDAIDAFRQIGFQYYKNLKRDPLQEPSWFYTLDNRTDRNFIFNTSSVFHHGKIYEYSKQTDCKDLNESEHQRATFRFGSQSPMIEIDGLRLGLEICADHDHCLLRKKIDESHQLIDIHIVQSNGLSNLIDAIACHHHGVYVHCDSNAFTNSLVLSFQDGKGQEHHCLNTEPENGLIWWQTHTKSITLCNEETDKLTSAFSAIDIVSLRPAVNVSENKQIINPVKRTM
;
A
#
# COMPACT_ATOMS: atom_id res chain seq x y z
N MET A 1 13.81 -8.36 17.84
CA MET A 1 14.79 -7.25 17.77
C MET A 1 14.18 -6.11 16.97
N SER A 2 14.50 -4.85 17.27
CA SER A 2 14.04 -3.72 16.47
C SER A 2 14.91 -3.57 15.23
N ARG A 3 14.31 -3.46 14.04
CA ARG A 3 15.01 -3.23 12.78
C ARG A 3 14.77 -1.78 12.32
N PRO A 4 15.83 -0.96 12.12
CA PRO A 4 15.67 0.37 11.56
C PRO A 4 15.12 0.30 10.13
N LEU A 5 14.21 1.21 9.79
CA LEU A 5 13.58 1.29 8.48
C LEU A 5 13.74 2.71 7.93
N LEU A 6 14.31 2.82 6.73
CA LEU A 6 14.31 4.04 5.93
C LEU A 6 13.22 3.90 4.87
N VAL A 7 12.14 4.65 5.01
CA VAL A 7 11.01 4.62 4.07
C VAL A 7 11.18 5.76 3.07
N MET A 8 11.12 5.44 1.79
CA MET A 8 11.16 6.41 0.70
C MET A 8 9.91 6.28 -0.16
N LEU A 9 9.15 7.36 -0.23
CA LEU A 9 7.98 7.48 -1.09
C LEU A 9 8.38 8.25 -2.35
N TRP A 10 8.07 7.69 -3.51
CA TRP A 10 8.30 8.36 -4.79
C TRP A 10 6.99 8.65 -5.47
N GLN A 11 6.70 9.92 -5.73
CA GLN A 11 5.41 10.38 -6.21
C GLN A 11 5.58 11.17 -7.52
N PRO A 12 5.78 10.46 -8.64
CA PRO A 12 5.92 11.12 -9.93
C PRO A 12 4.58 11.73 -10.37
N PRO A 13 4.59 12.80 -11.18
CA PRO A 13 3.37 13.38 -11.74
C PRO A 13 2.73 12.38 -12.72
N LEU A 14 1.78 11.58 -12.24
CA LEU A 14 1.21 10.46 -13.02
C LEU A 14 0.53 10.92 -14.31
N GLU A 15 -0.08 12.11 -14.31
CA GLU A 15 -0.67 12.74 -15.49
C GLU A 15 0.35 12.93 -16.61
N GLN A 16 1.58 13.32 -16.27
CA GLN A 16 2.66 13.47 -17.23
C GLN A 16 3.29 12.13 -17.58
N THR A 17 3.61 11.31 -16.58
CA THR A 17 4.32 10.06 -16.81
C THR A 17 3.46 9.04 -17.55
N CYS A 18 2.13 9.08 -17.47
CA CYS A 18 1.24 8.20 -18.24
C CYS A 18 1.39 8.33 -19.77
N LEU A 19 1.98 9.45 -20.25
CA LEU A 19 2.26 9.67 -21.66
C LEU A 19 3.58 9.05 -22.13
N PHE A 20 4.46 8.69 -21.19
CA PHE A 20 5.77 8.13 -21.51
C PHE A 20 5.64 6.69 -22.03
N PRO A 21 6.40 6.34 -23.10
CA PRO A 21 6.60 4.95 -23.48
C PRO A 21 7.17 4.13 -22.31
N LEU A 22 6.95 2.81 -22.34
CA LEU A 22 7.38 1.91 -21.28
C LEU A 22 8.88 2.05 -20.95
N GLU A 23 9.73 2.08 -21.97
CA GLU A 23 11.19 2.21 -21.78
C GLU A 23 11.59 3.51 -21.09
N GLN A 24 10.90 4.61 -21.41
CA GLN A 24 11.15 5.89 -20.76
C GLN A 24 10.70 5.88 -19.30
N LYS A 25 9.58 5.22 -18.97
CA LYS A 25 9.16 5.01 -17.58
C LYS A 25 10.18 4.19 -16.80
N LEU A 26 10.64 3.07 -17.38
CA LEU A 26 11.64 2.22 -16.76
C LEU A 26 12.96 2.98 -16.55
N SER A 27 13.43 3.71 -17.55
CA SER A 27 14.64 4.54 -17.43
C SER A 27 14.52 5.59 -16.32
N LEU A 28 13.38 6.29 -16.25
CA LEU A 28 13.11 7.27 -15.18
C LEU A 28 13.11 6.62 -13.80
N LEU A 29 12.33 5.54 -13.63
CA LEU A 29 12.27 4.80 -12.36
C LEU A 29 13.65 4.29 -11.95
N ILE A 30 14.42 3.68 -12.85
CA ILE A 30 15.77 3.18 -12.53
C ILE A 30 16.69 4.31 -12.07
N GLY A 31 16.62 5.49 -12.70
CA GLY A 31 17.35 6.68 -12.25
C GLY A 31 17.00 7.06 -10.82
N VAL A 32 15.70 7.10 -10.49
CA VAL A 32 15.20 7.39 -9.14
C VAL A 32 15.62 6.32 -8.14
N LEU A 33 15.53 5.04 -8.51
CA LEU A 33 15.92 3.92 -7.66
C LEU A 33 17.42 3.92 -7.34
N ASN A 34 18.27 4.22 -8.33
CA ASN A 34 19.70 4.37 -8.10
C ASN A 34 19.98 5.50 -7.11
N ARG A 35 19.33 6.66 -7.29
CA ARG A 35 19.46 7.80 -6.37
C ARG A 35 18.98 7.47 -4.96
N ALA A 36 17.82 6.83 -4.83
CA ALA A 36 17.28 6.38 -3.54
C ALA A 36 18.25 5.43 -2.82
N TYR A 37 18.84 4.49 -3.57
CA TYR A 37 19.79 3.53 -3.00
C TYR A 37 21.14 4.18 -2.63
N GLU A 38 21.60 5.18 -3.37
CA GLU A 38 22.77 5.99 -3.00
C GLU A 38 22.56 6.72 -1.67
N ILE A 39 21.39 7.34 -1.49
CA ILE A 39 21.00 8.01 -0.23
C ILE A 39 20.98 7.00 0.91
N PHE A 40 20.36 5.83 0.70
CA PHE A 40 20.34 4.76 1.69
C PHE A 40 21.75 4.27 2.04
N THR A 41 22.62 4.06 1.06
CA THR A 41 24.00 3.63 1.29
C THR A 41 24.80 4.69 2.05
N ALA A 42 24.56 5.98 1.79
CA ALA A 42 25.15 7.06 2.57
C ALA A 42 24.64 7.05 4.02
N HIS A 43 23.35 6.82 4.23
CA HIS A 43 22.74 6.68 5.55
C HIS A 43 23.31 5.49 6.34
N LEU A 44 23.52 4.35 5.68
CA LEU A 44 24.17 3.18 6.31
C LEU A 44 25.57 3.48 6.85
N LYS A 45 26.29 4.44 6.25
CA LYS A 45 27.63 4.85 6.72
C LYS A 45 27.57 5.72 7.98
N THR A 46 26.46 6.41 8.23
CA THR A 46 26.30 7.33 9.37
C THR A 46 25.66 6.67 10.58
N VAL A 47 24.74 5.73 10.35
CA VAL A 47 24.17 4.88 11.40
C VAL A 47 25.19 3.77 11.67
N SER A 48 25.98 3.93 12.75
CA SER A 48 27.05 3.04 13.24
C SER A 48 26.84 1.54 12.96
N GLN A 49 27.93 0.74 12.93
CA GLN A 49 27.99 -0.73 12.69
C GLN A 49 27.13 -1.62 13.64
N ALA A 50 26.20 -1.05 14.40
CA ALA A 50 25.27 -1.77 15.24
C ALA A 50 24.26 -2.55 14.39
N GLU A 51 24.34 -3.87 14.45
CA GLU A 51 23.29 -4.78 14.00
C GLU A 51 22.00 -4.56 14.82
N PRO A 52 20.81 -4.68 14.22
CA PRO A 52 20.55 -5.10 12.84
C PRO A 52 20.69 -3.95 11.81
N HIS A 53 21.22 -4.28 10.62
CA HIS A 53 21.31 -3.32 9.51
C HIS A 53 19.94 -2.71 9.11
N PRO A 54 19.88 -1.39 8.89
CA PRO A 54 18.69 -0.71 8.37
C PRO A 54 18.17 -1.32 7.07
N THR A 55 16.85 -1.28 6.87
CA THR A 55 16.19 -1.69 5.62
C THR A 55 15.65 -0.48 4.87
N LEU A 56 15.89 -0.41 3.57
CA LEU A 56 15.24 0.54 2.67
C LEU A 56 13.89 -0.03 2.22
N LEU A 57 12.81 0.72 2.46
CA LEU A 57 11.50 0.47 1.88
C LEU A 57 11.18 1.57 0.87
N PHE A 58 11.25 1.25 -0.42
CA PHE A 58 10.85 2.17 -1.49
C PHE A 58 9.43 1.87 -1.95
N VAL A 59 8.57 2.89 -1.98
CA VAL A 59 7.17 2.75 -2.41
C VAL A 59 6.82 3.85 -3.42
N ALA A 60 6.20 3.46 -4.53
CA ALA A 60 5.60 4.37 -5.51
C ALA A 60 4.08 4.14 -5.59
N PRO A 61 3.30 5.09 -6.16
CA PRO A 61 1.85 5.06 -6.12
C PRO A 61 1.21 4.03 -7.07
N GLU A 62 -0.10 3.88 -6.94
CA GLU A 62 -0.91 3.13 -7.89
C GLU A 62 -0.79 3.69 -9.32
N HIS A 63 -0.90 2.84 -10.33
CA HIS A 63 -0.93 3.18 -11.76
C HIS A 63 0.32 3.85 -12.33
N TYR A 64 1.47 3.80 -11.64
CA TYR A 64 2.73 4.24 -12.24
C TYR A 64 2.99 3.53 -13.59
N PHE A 65 2.77 2.21 -13.65
CA PHE A 65 2.82 1.43 -14.88
C PHE A 65 1.44 1.27 -15.52
N VAL A 66 0.94 2.37 -16.06
CA VAL A 66 -0.17 2.38 -17.02
C VAL A 66 0.30 2.77 -18.42
N GLY A 67 -0.22 2.14 -19.47
CA GLY A 67 0.10 2.48 -20.85
C GLY A 67 -0.43 3.85 -21.27
N LYS A 68 -0.02 4.31 -22.46
CA LYS A 68 -0.47 5.59 -23.04
C LYS A 68 -1.99 5.66 -23.05
N HIS A 69 -2.55 6.82 -22.67
CA HIS A 69 -4.00 7.02 -22.51
C HIS A 69 -4.64 6.05 -21.51
N GLN A 70 -3.91 5.72 -20.44
CA GLN A 70 -4.37 4.85 -19.35
C GLN A 70 -4.72 3.41 -19.76
N ASN A 71 -4.22 2.96 -20.92
CA ASN A 71 -4.45 1.60 -21.42
C ASN A 71 -3.66 0.57 -20.63
N ALA A 72 -4.26 -0.60 -20.39
CA ALA A 72 -3.56 -1.72 -19.78
C ALA A 72 -2.42 -2.27 -20.66
N TYR A 73 -1.28 -2.58 -20.03
CA TYR A 73 -0.14 -3.27 -20.67
C TYR A 73 -0.45 -4.72 -21.01
N ARG A 74 0.23 -5.32 -21.99
CA ARG A 74 0.15 -6.76 -22.27
C ARG A 74 0.93 -7.55 -21.21
N ARG A 75 0.61 -8.83 -21.04
CA ARG A 75 1.36 -9.77 -20.18
C ARG A 75 2.88 -9.75 -20.43
N ALA A 76 3.31 -9.74 -21.68
CA ALA A 76 4.74 -9.67 -22.03
C ALA A 76 5.41 -8.38 -21.52
N GLN A 77 4.70 -7.25 -21.52
CA GLN A 77 5.21 -5.98 -21.00
C GLN A 77 5.26 -5.99 -19.47
N LYS A 78 4.25 -6.55 -18.79
CA LYS A 78 4.32 -6.80 -17.33
C LYS A 78 5.56 -7.63 -16.98
N GLN A 79 5.77 -8.75 -17.69
CA GLN A 79 6.93 -9.61 -17.48
C GLN A 79 8.25 -8.88 -17.75
N HIS A 80 8.29 -8.01 -18.76
CA HIS A 80 9.46 -7.18 -19.05
C HIS A 80 9.79 -6.21 -17.91
N ILE A 81 8.78 -5.48 -17.40
CA ILE A 81 8.92 -4.61 -16.21
C ILE A 81 9.49 -5.41 -15.04
N GLN A 82 8.87 -6.56 -14.76
CA GLN A 82 9.26 -7.41 -13.64
C GLN A 82 10.67 -7.95 -13.78
N ALA A 83 11.08 -8.39 -14.98
CA ALA A 83 12.43 -8.87 -15.22
C ALA A 83 13.49 -7.80 -14.98
N ILE A 84 13.25 -6.57 -15.45
CA ILE A 84 14.18 -5.44 -15.25
C ILE A 84 14.30 -5.08 -13.76
N LEU A 85 13.18 -4.98 -13.05
CA LEU A 85 13.18 -4.58 -11.64
C LEU A 85 13.68 -5.69 -10.71
N ALA A 86 13.41 -6.96 -11.04
CA ALA A 86 14.03 -8.10 -10.36
C ALA A 86 15.55 -8.06 -10.54
N LEU A 87 16.04 -7.87 -11.77
CA LEU A 87 17.47 -7.75 -12.02
C LEU A 87 18.10 -6.58 -11.24
N TRP A 88 17.46 -5.41 -11.24
CA TRP A 88 17.94 -4.26 -10.47
C TRP A 88 17.99 -4.56 -8.96
N SER A 89 16.97 -5.21 -8.41
CA SER A 89 16.88 -5.51 -6.97
C SER A 89 17.83 -6.62 -6.48
N LYS A 90 18.43 -7.38 -7.41
CA LYS A 90 19.21 -8.58 -7.09
C LYS A 90 20.39 -8.30 -6.17
N ASP A 91 21.11 -7.21 -6.43
CA ASP A 91 22.34 -6.84 -5.72
C ASP A 91 22.11 -5.66 -4.75
N LYS A 92 20.85 -5.43 -4.35
CA LYS A 92 20.44 -4.34 -3.45
C LYS A 92 20.08 -4.92 -2.10
N GLU A 93 21.12 -5.19 -1.31
CA GLU A 93 20.97 -5.73 0.04
C GLU A 93 20.08 -4.82 0.88
N HIS A 94 19.22 -5.43 1.69
CA HIS A 94 18.29 -4.74 2.58
C HIS A 94 17.35 -3.74 1.88
N CYS A 95 17.05 -3.95 0.60
CA CYS A 95 16.08 -3.15 -0.14
C CYS A 95 14.79 -3.94 -0.39
N ILE A 96 13.65 -3.35 -0.06
CA ILE A 96 12.32 -3.80 -0.42
C ILE A 96 11.73 -2.75 -1.36
N LEU A 97 11.45 -3.15 -2.61
CA LEU A 97 11.01 -2.27 -3.67
C LEU A 97 9.56 -2.55 -4.06
N LEU A 98 8.71 -1.51 -3.98
CA LEU A 98 7.35 -1.46 -4.53
C LEU A 98 7.26 -0.31 -5.55
N PRO A 99 7.49 -0.56 -6.85
CA PRO A 99 7.73 0.47 -7.86
C PRO A 99 6.45 1.13 -8.39
N GLY A 100 5.36 1.07 -7.62
CA GLY A 100 4.01 1.35 -8.11
C GLY A 100 3.32 0.14 -8.70
N THR A 101 2.03 0.28 -9.00
CA THR A 101 1.25 -0.82 -9.57
C THR A 101 1.26 -0.83 -11.09
N ILE A 102 1.00 -2.01 -11.66
CA ILE A 102 0.93 -2.28 -13.09
C ILE A 102 -0.53 -2.57 -13.46
N LYS A 103 -1.11 -1.73 -14.32
CA LYS A 103 -2.37 -2.04 -14.99
C LYS A 103 -2.08 -2.87 -16.23
N TRP A 104 -2.52 -4.13 -16.26
CA TRP A 104 -2.20 -5.06 -17.35
C TRP A 104 -3.39 -5.94 -17.74
N ARG A 105 -3.32 -6.49 -18.95
CA ARG A 105 -4.37 -7.31 -19.54
C ARG A 105 -3.91 -8.72 -19.87
N GLN A 106 -4.80 -9.67 -19.65
CA GLN A 106 -4.70 -11.05 -20.08
C GLN A 106 -5.81 -11.34 -21.07
N VAL A 107 -5.48 -11.91 -22.23
CA VAL A 107 -6.50 -12.38 -23.18
C VAL A 107 -7.24 -13.55 -22.53
N ALA A 108 -8.56 -13.46 -22.46
CA ALA A 108 -9.41 -14.56 -22.03
C ALA A 108 -9.39 -15.64 -23.11
N LEU A 109 -9.07 -16.89 -22.73
CA LEU A 109 -9.22 -18.02 -23.64
C LEU A 109 -10.72 -18.28 -23.79
N PRO A 110 -11.29 -18.27 -25.01
CA PRO A 110 -12.72 -18.49 -25.19
C PRO A 110 -13.13 -19.88 -24.68
N ASN A 111 -14.18 -19.94 -23.86
CA ASN A 111 -14.88 -21.17 -23.46
C ASN A 111 -14.06 -22.18 -22.63
N SER A 112 -13.06 -21.73 -21.85
CA SER A 112 -12.47 -22.64 -20.86
C SER A 112 -13.36 -22.76 -19.62
N ILE A 113 -13.46 -23.96 -19.05
CA ILE A 113 -14.10 -24.19 -17.74
C ILE A 113 -13.50 -23.24 -16.69
N GLU A 114 -12.18 -23.05 -16.75
CA GLU A 114 -11.43 -22.11 -15.91
C GLU A 114 -11.92 -20.65 -16.03
N GLN A 115 -12.44 -20.23 -17.20
CA GLN A 115 -13.00 -18.90 -17.38
C GLN A 115 -14.34 -18.78 -16.65
N GLN A 116 -15.20 -19.79 -16.78
CA GLN A 116 -16.50 -19.79 -16.13
C GLN A 116 -16.34 -19.86 -14.61
N ASP A 117 -15.47 -20.74 -14.10
CA ASP A 117 -15.16 -20.84 -12.68
C ASP A 117 -14.57 -19.53 -12.13
N ALA A 118 -13.71 -18.86 -12.91
CA ALA A 118 -13.18 -17.56 -12.53
C ALA A 118 -14.26 -16.46 -12.51
N ILE A 119 -15.21 -16.47 -13.45
CA ILE A 119 -16.33 -15.53 -13.49
C ILE A 119 -17.27 -15.79 -12.31
N ASP A 120 -17.57 -17.06 -12.00
CA ASP A 120 -18.48 -17.39 -10.90
C ASP A 120 -17.84 -17.12 -9.54
N ALA A 121 -16.55 -17.42 -9.36
CA ALA A 121 -15.79 -17.01 -8.19
C ALA A 121 -15.73 -15.47 -8.06
N PHE A 122 -15.54 -14.76 -9.18
CA PHE A 122 -15.57 -13.30 -9.20
C PHE A 122 -16.93 -12.75 -8.77
N ARG A 123 -18.04 -13.30 -9.31
CA ARG A 123 -19.40 -12.91 -8.94
C ARG A 123 -19.64 -13.14 -7.46
N GLN A 124 -19.19 -14.26 -6.90
CA GLN A 124 -19.32 -14.54 -5.48
C GLN A 124 -18.54 -13.52 -4.63
N ILE A 125 -17.28 -13.24 -4.98
CA ILE A 125 -16.44 -12.26 -4.26
C ILE A 125 -17.07 -10.86 -4.34
N GLY A 126 -17.43 -10.40 -5.53
CA GLY A 126 -18.06 -9.10 -5.74
C GLY A 126 -19.43 -8.98 -5.06
N PHE A 127 -20.24 -10.04 -5.08
CA PHE A 127 -21.53 -10.06 -4.38
C PHE A 127 -21.35 -9.96 -2.86
N GLN A 128 -20.42 -10.73 -2.29
CA GLN A 128 -20.11 -10.65 -0.87
C GLN A 128 -19.55 -9.28 -0.50
N TYR A 129 -18.72 -8.70 -1.36
CA TYR A 129 -18.18 -7.36 -1.21
C TYR A 129 -19.30 -6.30 -1.12
N TYR A 130 -20.22 -6.23 -2.08
CA TYR A 130 -21.32 -5.25 -2.06
C TYR A 130 -22.30 -5.49 -0.90
N LYS A 131 -22.58 -6.76 -0.61
CA LYS A 131 -23.41 -7.13 0.54
C LYS A 131 -22.79 -6.63 1.86
N ASN A 132 -21.48 -6.75 2.03
CA ASN A 132 -20.77 -6.27 3.22
C ASN A 132 -20.80 -4.74 3.34
N LEU A 133 -20.91 -4.03 2.22
CA LEU A 133 -21.11 -2.58 2.20
C LEU A 133 -22.56 -2.15 2.45
N LYS A 134 -23.48 -3.11 2.70
CA LYS A 134 -24.93 -2.89 2.78
C LYS A 134 -25.49 -2.18 1.54
N ARG A 135 -24.82 -2.35 0.40
CA ARG A 135 -25.26 -1.87 -0.89
C ARG A 135 -25.97 -3.00 -1.59
N ASP A 136 -27.05 -2.68 -2.30
CA ASP A 136 -27.71 -3.65 -3.15
C ASP A 136 -26.79 -3.91 -4.36
N PRO A 137 -26.22 -5.12 -4.51
CA PRO A 137 -25.41 -5.45 -5.68
C PRO A 137 -26.19 -5.25 -6.98
N LEU A 138 -27.54 -5.24 -6.88
CA LEU A 138 -28.40 -5.04 -8.03
C LEU A 138 -28.55 -3.58 -8.47
N GLN A 139 -28.19 -2.61 -7.63
CA GLN A 139 -28.29 -1.17 -7.93
C GLN A 139 -26.95 -0.50 -8.21
N GLU A 140 -25.84 -1.20 -8.00
CA GLU A 140 -24.48 -0.74 -8.28
C GLU A 140 -24.15 -0.92 -9.78
N PRO A 141 -23.07 -0.30 -10.31
CA PRO A 141 -22.96 0.05 -11.72
C PRO A 141 -23.13 -1.15 -12.67
N SER A 142 -23.62 -0.85 -13.88
CA SER A 142 -23.92 -1.82 -14.94
C SER A 142 -22.83 -2.85 -15.22
N TRP A 143 -21.57 -2.61 -14.84
CA TRP A 143 -20.49 -3.56 -15.04
C TRP A 143 -20.61 -4.88 -14.25
N PHE A 144 -21.29 -4.88 -13.09
CA PHE A 144 -21.59 -6.12 -12.36
C PHE A 144 -22.47 -7.07 -13.20
N TYR A 145 -23.25 -6.48 -14.11
CA TYR A 145 -24.14 -7.14 -15.03
C TYR A 145 -23.58 -7.31 -16.45
N THR A 146 -22.60 -6.51 -16.90
CA THR A 146 -21.95 -6.72 -18.21
C THR A 146 -21.01 -7.92 -18.25
N LEU A 147 -20.85 -8.65 -17.13
CA LEU A 147 -20.41 -10.05 -17.15
C LEU A 147 -21.39 -10.99 -17.89
N ASP A 148 -22.44 -10.45 -18.50
CA ASP A 148 -23.39 -11.15 -19.34
C ASP A 148 -22.77 -11.48 -20.72
N ASN A 149 -22.35 -12.74 -20.83
CA ASN A 149 -22.36 -13.56 -22.05
C ASN A 149 -21.65 -13.02 -23.33
N ARG A 150 -20.46 -13.61 -23.56
CA ARG A 150 -19.91 -14.07 -24.87
C ARG A 150 -18.99 -13.17 -25.71
N THR A 151 -18.53 -11.99 -25.28
CA THR A 151 -17.55 -11.22 -26.09
C THR A 151 -16.37 -10.59 -25.36
N ASP A 152 -16.26 -10.72 -24.03
CA ASP A 152 -15.13 -10.16 -23.29
C ASP A 152 -13.83 -10.91 -23.61
N ARG A 153 -12.97 -10.25 -24.39
CA ARG A 153 -11.71 -10.83 -24.86
C ARG A 153 -10.58 -10.66 -23.85
N ASN A 154 -10.71 -9.81 -22.83
CA ASN A 154 -9.60 -9.50 -21.93
C ASN A 154 -10.03 -9.36 -20.46
N PHE A 155 -9.21 -9.87 -19.56
CA PHE A 155 -9.22 -9.52 -18.15
C PHE A 155 -8.19 -8.42 -17.89
N ILE A 156 -8.58 -7.37 -17.19
CA ILE A 156 -7.68 -6.32 -16.69
C ILE A 156 -7.40 -6.57 -15.23
N PHE A 157 -6.15 -6.39 -14.83
CA PHE A 157 -5.71 -6.46 -13.45
C PHE A 157 -4.95 -5.20 -13.11
N ASN A 158 -4.96 -4.87 -11.82
CA ASN A 158 -4.08 -3.87 -11.24
C ASN A 158 -3.22 -4.59 -10.18
N THR A 159 -1.92 -4.73 -10.45
CA THR A 159 -1.03 -5.59 -9.68
C THR A 159 0.13 -4.79 -9.10
N SER A 160 0.30 -4.88 -7.78
CA SER A 160 1.53 -4.50 -7.09
C SER A 160 2.53 -5.66 -7.14
N SER A 161 3.81 -5.34 -7.32
CA SER A 161 4.90 -6.30 -7.22
C SER A 161 5.92 -5.81 -6.21
N VAL A 162 6.29 -6.68 -5.27
CA VAL A 162 7.36 -6.44 -4.31
C VAL A 162 8.62 -7.16 -4.78
N PHE A 163 9.72 -6.43 -4.88
CA PHE A 163 11.01 -6.94 -5.32
C PHE A 163 12.00 -6.93 -4.15
N HIS A 164 12.67 -8.05 -3.94
CA HIS A 164 13.69 -8.20 -2.91
C HIS A 164 14.67 -9.31 -3.28
N HIS A 165 15.97 -8.97 -3.40
CA HIS A 165 17.04 -9.89 -3.82
C HIS A 165 16.69 -10.67 -5.10
N GLY A 166 16.08 -9.99 -6.09
CA GLY A 166 15.67 -10.58 -7.37
C GLY A 166 14.44 -11.48 -7.31
N LYS A 167 13.84 -11.69 -6.13
CA LYS A 167 12.53 -12.36 -5.98
C LYS A 167 11.40 -11.38 -6.21
N ILE A 168 10.27 -11.90 -6.68
CA ILE A 168 9.05 -11.14 -6.98
C ILE A 168 7.91 -11.73 -6.17
N TYR A 169 7.20 -10.89 -5.43
CA TYR A 169 5.94 -11.20 -4.76
C TYR A 169 4.84 -10.36 -5.38
N GLU A 170 3.68 -10.95 -5.70
CA GLU A 170 2.60 -10.25 -6.37
C GLU A 170 1.35 -10.14 -5.49
N TYR A 171 0.74 -8.96 -5.51
CA TYR A 171 -0.59 -8.72 -4.98
C TYR A 171 -1.43 -8.02 -6.04
N SER A 172 -2.56 -8.60 -6.43
CA SER A 172 -3.53 -7.95 -7.32
C SER A 172 -4.66 -7.35 -6.49
N LYS A 173 -5.07 -6.14 -6.87
CA LYS A 173 -6.17 -5.39 -6.25
C LYS A 173 -7.43 -6.26 -6.20
N GLN A 174 -8.10 -6.28 -5.05
CA GLN A 174 -9.25 -7.15 -4.80
C GLN A 174 -10.60 -6.43 -4.92
N THR A 175 -10.56 -5.13 -5.21
CA THR A 175 -11.72 -4.27 -5.44
C THR A 175 -11.57 -3.50 -6.75
N ASP A 176 -12.69 -3.09 -7.34
CA ASP A 176 -12.71 -2.24 -8.54
C ASP A 176 -13.24 -0.87 -8.11
N CYS A 177 -12.45 0.18 -8.36
CA CYS A 177 -12.86 1.55 -8.11
C CYS A 177 -12.75 2.36 -9.40
N LYS A 178 -13.45 1.91 -10.45
CA LYS A 178 -13.41 2.50 -11.79
C LYS A 178 -12.01 2.37 -12.41
N ASP A 179 -11.36 1.23 -12.19
CA ASP A 179 -10.05 0.93 -12.76
C ASP A 179 -10.13 0.79 -14.30
N LEU A 180 -11.32 0.58 -14.84
CA LEU A 180 -11.63 0.61 -16.27
C LEU A 180 -12.23 1.95 -16.67
N ASN A 181 -11.78 2.49 -17.81
CA ASN A 181 -12.51 3.58 -18.46
C ASN A 181 -13.69 3.04 -19.29
N GLU A 182 -14.56 3.95 -19.74
CA GLU A 182 -15.78 3.60 -20.51
C GLU A 182 -15.47 2.75 -21.76
N SER A 183 -14.37 3.04 -22.47
CA SER A 183 -13.98 2.27 -23.65
C SER A 183 -13.44 0.88 -23.32
N GLU A 184 -12.87 0.69 -22.12
CA GLU A 184 -12.39 -0.59 -21.63
C GLU A 184 -13.53 -1.48 -21.16
N HIS A 185 -14.55 -0.90 -20.51
CA HIS A 185 -15.76 -1.61 -20.09
C HIS A 185 -16.49 -2.30 -21.26
N GLN A 186 -16.34 -1.81 -22.48
CA GLN A 186 -16.94 -2.41 -23.67
C GLN A 186 -16.24 -3.69 -24.16
N ARG A 187 -15.02 -3.98 -23.68
CA ARG A 187 -14.15 -5.03 -24.27
C ARG A 187 -13.32 -5.82 -23.27
N ALA A 188 -13.45 -5.50 -21.99
CA ALA A 188 -12.67 -6.09 -20.93
C ALA A 188 -13.41 -6.02 -19.59
N THR A 189 -13.09 -6.99 -18.74
CA THR A 189 -13.59 -7.06 -17.37
C THR A 189 -12.43 -6.88 -16.40
N PHE A 190 -12.62 -6.08 -15.34
CA PHE A 190 -11.65 -5.98 -14.25
C PHE A 190 -11.69 -7.28 -13.44
N ARG A 191 -10.53 -7.84 -13.13
CA ARG A 191 -10.41 -9.11 -12.42
C ARG A 191 -9.73 -8.89 -11.07
N PHE A 192 -10.48 -9.20 -10.01
CA PHE A 192 -10.01 -9.16 -8.63
C PHE A 192 -8.85 -10.15 -8.42
N GLY A 193 -7.89 -9.73 -7.61
CA GLY A 193 -6.88 -10.62 -7.06
C GLY A 193 -7.47 -11.64 -6.09
N SER A 194 -6.74 -12.73 -5.90
CA SER A 194 -7.06 -13.77 -4.92
C SER A 194 -5.86 -14.10 -4.02
N GLN A 195 -4.75 -13.39 -4.20
CA GLN A 195 -3.53 -13.56 -3.42
C GLN A 195 -3.74 -13.06 -1.99
N SER A 196 -3.00 -13.63 -1.03
CA SER A 196 -2.91 -13.05 0.31
C SER A 196 -2.37 -11.62 0.22
N PRO A 197 -2.95 -10.64 0.91
CA PRO A 197 -2.36 -9.31 1.04
C PRO A 197 -1.14 -9.31 1.97
N MET A 198 -0.88 -10.40 2.70
CA MET A 198 0.22 -10.54 3.64
C MET A 198 1.39 -11.30 3.01
N ILE A 199 2.59 -10.73 3.06
CA ILE A 199 3.85 -11.33 2.62
C ILE A 199 4.91 -11.22 3.72
N GLU A 200 5.87 -12.16 3.75
CA GLU A 200 6.99 -12.12 4.71
C GLU A 200 8.32 -11.98 3.97
N ILE A 201 9.11 -10.97 4.36
CA ILE A 201 10.43 -10.67 3.78
C ILE A 201 11.42 -10.39 4.91
N ASP A 202 12.49 -11.17 5.01
CA ASP A 202 13.51 -11.07 6.05
C ASP A 202 12.94 -10.96 7.49
N GLY A 203 11.90 -11.75 7.79
CA GLY A 203 11.23 -11.75 9.11
C GLY A 203 10.35 -10.51 9.38
N LEU A 204 10.16 -9.63 8.40
CA LEU A 204 9.15 -8.58 8.42
C LEU A 204 7.89 -9.08 7.71
N ARG A 205 6.73 -8.92 8.36
CA ARG A 205 5.43 -9.19 7.76
C ARG A 205 4.85 -7.90 7.19
N LEU A 206 4.66 -7.87 5.89
CA LEU A 206 4.10 -6.74 5.16
C LEU A 206 2.65 -7.06 4.80
N GLY A 207 1.75 -6.12 5.03
CA GLY A 207 0.40 -6.15 4.48
C GLY A 207 0.26 -5.11 3.38
N LEU A 208 -0.28 -5.52 2.23
CA LEU A 208 -0.41 -4.69 1.03
C LEU A 208 -1.88 -4.44 0.70
N GLU A 209 -2.20 -3.19 0.40
CA GLU A 209 -3.49 -2.81 -0.18
C GLU A 209 -3.27 -1.86 -1.36
N ILE A 210 -4.20 -1.90 -2.32
CA ILE A 210 -4.19 -0.99 -3.46
C ILE A 210 -5.47 -0.16 -3.42
N CYS A 211 -5.32 1.15 -3.17
CA CYS A 211 -6.38 2.14 -3.26
C CYS A 211 -7.65 1.71 -2.51
N ALA A 212 -8.76 1.48 -3.22
CA ALA A 212 -10.03 1.09 -2.65
C ALA A 212 -10.01 -0.19 -1.78
N ASP A 213 -9.03 -1.09 -1.93
CA ASP A 213 -8.88 -2.21 -0.98
C ASP A 213 -8.81 -1.70 0.46
N HIS A 214 -8.13 -0.56 0.67
CA HIS A 214 -8.00 0.13 1.94
C HIS A 214 -9.31 0.79 2.41
N ASP A 215 -10.04 1.46 1.50
CA ASP A 215 -11.40 1.99 1.77
C ASP A 215 -12.37 0.91 2.29
N HIS A 216 -12.11 -0.33 1.91
CA HIS A 216 -12.92 -1.47 2.28
C HIS A 216 -12.35 -2.29 3.44
N CYS A 217 -11.24 -1.84 4.02
CA CYS A 217 -10.57 -2.45 5.17
C CYS A 217 -10.28 -3.94 4.93
N LEU A 218 -9.88 -4.33 3.72
CA LEU A 218 -9.75 -5.74 3.34
C LEU A 218 -8.66 -6.44 4.16
N LEU A 219 -7.49 -5.82 4.27
CA LEU A 219 -6.38 -6.34 5.05
C LEU A 219 -6.74 -6.39 6.54
N ARG A 220 -7.43 -5.37 7.07
CA ARG A 220 -7.88 -5.37 8.48
C ARG A 220 -8.78 -6.56 8.77
N LYS A 221 -9.78 -6.81 7.92
CA LYS A 221 -10.66 -7.99 8.05
C LYS A 221 -9.86 -9.30 8.00
N LYS A 222 -8.87 -9.40 7.12
CA LYS A 222 -7.99 -10.59 7.04
C LYS A 222 -7.16 -10.80 8.29
N ILE A 223 -6.68 -9.74 8.92
CA ILE A 223 -5.98 -9.82 10.21
C ILE A 223 -6.93 -10.22 11.32
N ASP A 224 -8.13 -9.65 11.37
CA ASP A 224 -9.14 -10.00 12.36
C ASP A 224 -9.56 -11.48 12.24
N GLU A 225 -9.67 -12.00 11.02
CA GLU A 225 -9.99 -13.41 10.72
C GLU A 225 -8.84 -14.39 11.07
N SER A 226 -7.60 -14.01 10.79
CA SER A 226 -6.44 -14.91 10.90
C SER A 226 -5.64 -14.74 12.19
N HIS A 227 -5.87 -13.64 12.91
CA HIS A 227 -5.06 -13.17 14.03
C HIS A 227 -3.57 -12.99 13.69
N GLN A 228 -3.22 -12.89 12.40
CA GLN A 228 -1.84 -12.65 11.97
C GLN A 228 -1.52 -11.15 11.99
N LEU A 229 -0.66 -10.74 12.91
CA LEU A 229 -0.15 -9.37 12.95
C LEU A 229 0.76 -9.07 11.74
N ILE A 230 0.78 -7.82 11.29
CA ILE A 230 1.74 -7.32 10.30
C ILE A 230 2.57 -6.20 10.88
N ASP A 231 3.85 -6.14 10.50
CA ASP A 231 4.81 -5.14 10.95
C ASP A 231 4.70 -3.85 10.14
N ILE A 232 4.43 -3.98 8.83
CA ILE A 232 4.34 -2.84 7.91
C ILE A 232 3.06 -2.95 7.09
N HIS A 233 2.19 -1.95 7.16
CA HIS A 233 1.01 -1.83 6.31
C HIS A 233 1.29 -0.82 5.20
N ILE A 234 1.26 -1.25 3.94
CA ILE A 234 1.59 -0.44 2.77
C ILE A 234 0.34 -0.28 1.89
N VAL A 235 -0.02 0.97 1.60
CA VAL A 235 -1.10 1.33 0.68
C VAL A 235 -0.51 2.07 -0.52
N GLN A 236 -0.77 1.57 -1.72
CA GLN A 236 -0.45 2.26 -2.98
C GLN A 236 -1.75 2.75 -3.60
N SER A 237 -1.84 4.05 -3.87
CA SER A 237 -3.11 4.68 -4.23
C SER A 237 -2.94 5.78 -5.28
N ASN A 238 -4.08 6.20 -5.82
CA ASN A 238 -4.20 7.33 -6.73
C ASN A 238 -5.48 8.13 -6.38
N GLY A 239 -5.34 9.12 -5.51
CA GLY A 239 -6.43 9.97 -5.04
C GLY A 239 -7.19 9.43 -3.83
N LEU A 240 -6.58 8.59 -3.00
CA LEU A 240 -7.24 8.04 -1.80
C LEU A 240 -7.06 8.96 -0.60
N SER A 241 -8.14 9.23 0.13
CA SER A 241 -8.04 9.93 1.42
C SER A 241 -7.54 8.98 2.52
N ASN A 242 -6.84 9.53 3.51
CA ASN A 242 -6.36 8.74 4.65
C ASN A 242 -7.53 8.22 5.51
N LEU A 243 -7.60 6.90 5.70
CA LEU A 243 -8.59 6.24 6.55
C LEU A 243 -7.91 5.58 7.74
N ILE A 244 -7.81 6.32 8.84
CA ILE A 244 -7.13 5.85 10.06
C ILE A 244 -7.72 4.54 10.57
N ASP A 245 -9.05 4.37 10.47
CA ASP A 245 -9.75 3.16 10.93
C ASP A 245 -9.42 1.90 10.10
N ALA A 246 -8.92 2.09 8.87
CA ALA A 246 -8.52 0.99 7.99
C ALA A 246 -7.08 0.52 8.24
N ILE A 247 -6.32 1.20 9.11
CA ILE A 247 -4.94 0.82 9.42
C ILE A 247 -4.91 -0.53 10.15
N ALA A 248 -4.12 -1.45 9.60
CA ALA A 248 -4.11 -2.85 9.99
C ALA A 248 -2.79 -3.31 10.66
N CYS A 249 -1.75 -2.48 10.70
CA CYS A 249 -0.50 -2.85 11.39
C CYS A 249 -0.66 -2.86 12.92
N HIS A 250 0.22 -3.60 13.60
CA HIS A 250 0.21 -3.65 15.06
C HIS A 250 0.65 -2.31 15.69
N HIS A 251 0.47 -2.17 17.00
CA HIS A 251 0.71 -0.93 17.74
C HIS A 251 2.19 -0.49 17.82
N HIS A 252 3.12 -1.30 17.32
CA HIS A 252 4.54 -0.98 17.11
C HIS A 252 4.94 -1.06 15.62
N GLY A 253 3.94 -1.12 14.75
CA GLY A 253 4.10 -1.23 13.31
C GLY A 253 4.21 0.12 12.63
N VAL A 254 4.39 0.07 11.32
CA VAL A 254 4.48 1.25 10.47
C VAL A 254 3.38 1.19 9.41
N TYR A 255 2.66 2.29 9.27
CA TYR A 255 1.74 2.50 8.15
C TYR A 255 2.41 3.40 7.12
N VAL A 256 2.36 2.98 5.86
CA VAL A 256 3.00 3.63 4.73
C VAL A 256 1.96 3.82 3.64
N HIS A 257 1.55 5.06 3.38
CA HIS A 257 0.63 5.39 2.31
C HIS A 257 1.36 6.18 1.23
N CYS A 258 1.42 5.62 0.02
CA CYS A 258 1.98 6.29 -1.15
C CYS A 258 0.88 6.56 -2.17
N ASP A 259 0.34 7.77 -2.11
CA ASP A 259 -0.65 8.30 -3.04
C ASP A 259 0.00 9.04 -4.20
N SER A 260 -0.67 9.13 -5.34
CA SER A 260 -0.19 9.91 -6.48
C SER A 260 -0.25 11.42 -6.26
N ASN A 261 -1.11 11.90 -5.35
CA ASN A 261 -1.26 13.32 -5.02
C ASN A 261 -0.30 13.70 -3.89
N ALA A 262 0.92 14.06 -4.30
CA ALA A 262 2.09 14.25 -3.43
C ALA A 262 1.89 15.15 -2.21
N PHE A 263 1.00 16.13 -2.30
CA PHE A 263 0.94 17.21 -1.33
C PHE A 263 -0.09 17.02 -0.22
N THR A 264 -0.93 15.97 -0.27
CA THR A 264 -2.09 15.88 0.63
C THR A 264 -2.30 14.53 1.29
N ASN A 265 -1.92 13.43 0.64
CA ASN A 265 -2.41 12.11 1.09
C ASN A 265 -1.31 11.14 1.52
N SER A 266 -0.06 11.32 1.08
CA SER A 266 1.02 10.40 1.48
C SER A 266 1.52 10.65 2.88
N LEU A 267 1.73 9.56 3.61
CA LEU A 267 2.01 9.61 5.03
C LEU A 267 2.77 8.37 5.49
N VAL A 268 3.68 8.58 6.45
CA VAL A 268 4.31 7.51 7.22
C VAL A 268 3.97 7.71 8.70
N LEU A 269 3.22 6.77 9.26
CA LEU A 269 2.88 6.74 10.68
C LEU A 269 3.63 5.61 11.36
N SER A 270 4.36 5.90 12.43
CA SER A 270 4.79 4.86 13.36
C SER A 270 3.83 4.81 14.52
N PHE A 271 3.40 3.61 14.90
CA PHE A 271 2.62 3.44 16.11
C PHE A 271 3.56 3.15 17.29
N GLN A 272 3.34 3.87 18.39
CA GLN A 272 3.91 3.53 19.69
C GLN A 272 2.77 3.55 20.70
N ASP A 273 2.58 2.44 21.42
CA ASP A 273 1.53 2.26 22.44
C ASP A 273 0.12 2.60 21.93
N GLY A 274 -0.16 2.25 20.67
CA GLY A 274 -1.46 2.44 20.03
C GLY A 274 -1.74 3.86 19.56
N LYS A 275 -0.79 4.78 19.70
CA LYS A 275 -0.89 6.15 19.17
C LYS A 275 -0.02 6.29 17.93
N GLY A 276 -0.62 6.67 16.80
CA GLY A 276 0.11 7.03 15.60
C GLY A 276 0.86 8.34 15.83
N GLN A 277 2.18 8.32 15.65
CA GLN A 277 2.98 9.53 15.53
C GLN A 277 3.26 9.76 14.05
N GLU A 278 2.77 10.90 13.54
CA GLU A 278 3.13 11.39 12.22
C GLU A 278 4.57 11.87 12.23
N HIS A 279 5.37 11.37 11.28
CA HIS A 279 6.73 11.84 11.10
C HIS A 279 6.75 12.98 10.10
N HIS A 280 7.33 14.11 10.50
CA HIS A 280 7.59 15.21 9.58
C HIS A 280 8.64 14.79 8.55
N CYS A 281 8.42 15.18 7.30
CA CYS A 281 9.34 14.92 6.20
C CYS A 281 10.76 15.38 6.56
N LEU A 282 11.76 14.53 6.32
CA LEU A 282 13.17 14.86 6.58
C LEU A 282 13.75 15.91 5.60
N ASN A 283 13.03 16.23 4.52
CA ASN A 283 13.46 17.20 3.52
C ASN A 283 12.33 18.16 3.12
N THR A 284 12.56 19.46 3.22
CA THR A 284 11.59 20.50 2.83
C THR A 284 11.55 20.75 1.32
N GLU A 285 12.51 20.22 0.54
CA GLU A 285 12.55 20.31 -0.92
C GLU A 285 12.61 18.90 -1.55
N PRO A 286 11.50 18.38 -2.09
CA PRO A 286 11.50 17.06 -2.72
C PRO A 286 12.36 17.07 -3.99
N GLU A 287 13.54 16.44 -3.95
CA GLU A 287 14.32 16.16 -5.15
C GLU A 287 13.61 15.08 -5.98
N ASN A 288 13.19 15.42 -7.21
CA ASN A 288 12.55 14.48 -8.16
C ASN A 288 11.29 13.75 -7.63
N GLY A 289 10.56 14.38 -6.69
CA GLY A 289 9.36 13.79 -6.08
C GLY A 289 9.64 12.65 -5.10
N LEU A 290 10.88 12.52 -4.61
CA LEU A 290 11.27 11.58 -3.56
C LEU A 290 11.14 12.25 -2.18
N ILE A 291 10.43 11.57 -1.28
CA ILE A 291 10.20 12.01 0.10
C ILE A 291 10.60 10.85 1.02
N TRP A 292 11.29 11.09 2.13
CA TRP A 292 11.73 10.00 3.01
C TRP A 292 11.62 10.30 4.50
N TRP A 293 11.46 9.21 5.25
CA TRP A 293 11.26 9.17 6.70
C TRP A 293 12.12 8.07 7.33
N GLN A 294 12.62 8.32 8.53
CA GLN A 294 13.32 7.32 9.33
C GLN A 294 12.40 6.85 10.47
N THR A 295 12.22 5.55 10.60
CA THR A 295 11.39 4.94 11.65
C THR A 295 12.01 3.62 12.13
N HIS A 296 11.46 3.07 13.22
CA HIS A 296 11.91 1.79 13.79
C HIS A 296 10.73 0.83 13.82
N THR A 297 10.95 -0.41 13.38
CA THR A 297 9.95 -1.48 13.47
C THR A 297 10.42 -2.52 14.49
N LYS A 298 9.51 -3.08 15.28
CA LYS A 298 9.81 -4.23 16.14
C LYS A 298 9.13 -5.45 15.55
N SER A 299 9.91 -6.39 15.03
CA SER A 299 9.38 -7.68 14.57
C SER A 299 8.82 -8.43 15.79
N ILE A 300 7.53 -8.77 15.72
CA ILE A 300 6.86 -9.58 16.73
C ILE A 300 6.89 -11.04 16.28
N THR A 301 7.72 -11.84 16.92
CA THR A 301 7.63 -13.30 16.80
C THR A 301 6.47 -13.76 17.68
N LEU A 302 5.42 -14.33 17.07
CA LEU A 302 4.32 -14.94 17.81
C LEU A 302 4.83 -16.24 18.46
N CYS A 303 5.34 -16.15 19.68
CA CYS A 303 5.33 -17.29 20.58
C CYS A 303 3.89 -17.43 21.07
N ASN A 304 3.31 -18.63 20.91
CA ASN A 304 1.95 -18.93 21.38
C ASN A 304 1.85 -18.65 22.89
N GLU A 305 1.30 -17.49 23.25
CA GLU A 305 0.72 -17.20 24.56
C GLU A 305 -0.20 -15.97 24.44
N GLU A 306 -1.48 -16.22 24.74
CA GLU A 306 -2.61 -15.34 25.08
C GLU A 306 -2.84 -14.02 24.31
N THR A 307 -3.95 -14.02 23.55
CA THR A 307 -4.58 -12.87 22.92
C THR A 307 -5.34 -12.02 23.94
N ASP A 308 -4.88 -10.79 24.17
CA ASP A 308 -5.59 -9.80 24.97
C ASP A 308 -6.25 -8.70 24.12
N LYS A 309 -7.45 -8.29 24.55
CA LYS A 309 -8.40 -7.46 23.81
C LYS A 309 -7.93 -6.00 23.66
N LEU A 310 -7.95 -5.46 22.45
CA LEU A 310 -7.83 -4.01 22.19
C LEU A 310 -8.85 -3.51 21.17
N THR A 311 -9.92 -2.89 21.67
CA THR A 311 -10.65 -1.82 20.98
C THR A 311 -10.93 -0.72 22.01
N SER A 312 -10.50 0.52 21.74
CA SER A 312 -11.25 1.74 22.08
C SER A 312 -10.55 3.04 21.63
N ALA A 313 -11.32 3.81 20.86
CA ALA A 313 -11.42 5.27 20.80
C ALA A 313 -10.21 6.12 20.35
N PHE A 314 -10.34 6.77 19.18
CA PHE A 314 -9.90 8.17 19.02
C PHE A 314 -10.85 8.99 18.16
N SER A 315 -11.08 10.21 18.64
CA SER A 315 -11.74 11.32 17.98
C SER A 315 -10.76 12.04 17.04
N ALA A 316 -11.23 12.43 15.86
CA ALA A 316 -10.52 13.35 14.98
C ALA A 316 -10.44 14.75 15.61
N ILE A 317 -9.27 15.39 15.54
CA ILE A 317 -9.12 16.83 15.81
C ILE A 317 -8.46 17.49 14.61
N ASP A 318 -9.14 18.56 14.19
CA ASP A 318 -8.89 19.49 13.11
C ASP A 318 -7.59 20.30 13.34
N ILE A 319 -6.72 20.37 12.32
CA ILE A 319 -5.43 21.06 12.41
C ILE A 319 -5.57 22.44 11.77
N VAL A 320 -5.82 23.45 12.61
CA VAL A 320 -5.60 24.85 12.27
C VAL A 320 -4.52 25.42 13.18
N SER A 321 -3.41 25.80 12.57
CA SER A 321 -2.29 26.61 13.08
C SER A 321 -1.27 25.94 14.02
N LEU A 322 -0.03 25.87 13.50
CA LEU A 322 1.20 25.66 14.25
C LEU A 322 1.48 26.84 15.19
N ARG A 323 1.82 26.55 16.46
CA ARG A 323 2.72 27.37 17.28
C ARG A 323 3.63 26.48 18.12
N PRO A 324 4.88 26.93 18.39
CA PRO A 324 5.89 26.10 19.04
C PRO A 324 5.62 25.95 20.54
N ALA A 325 5.82 24.75 21.07
CA ALA A 325 5.74 24.53 22.51
C ALA A 325 7.00 25.04 23.21
N VAL A 326 6.79 26.00 24.10
CA VAL A 326 7.73 26.50 25.10
C VAL A 326 7.70 25.57 26.31
N ASN A 327 8.87 25.25 26.86
CA ASN A 327 9.03 24.49 28.10
C ASN A 327 8.42 25.25 29.29
N VAL A 328 7.61 24.59 30.10
CA VAL A 328 7.28 25.04 31.45
C VAL A 328 7.42 23.86 32.41
N SER A 329 8.40 23.97 33.30
CA SER A 329 8.61 23.10 34.45
C SER A 329 7.57 23.33 35.55
N GLU A 330 7.29 22.26 36.27
CA GLU A 330 6.70 22.12 37.62
C GLU A 330 6.08 23.34 38.32
N ASN A 331 4.82 23.23 38.75
CA ASN A 331 4.49 23.43 40.16
C ASN A 331 3.11 22.86 40.59
N LYS A 332 3.09 22.33 41.81
CA LYS A 332 2.00 21.64 42.53
C LYS A 332 0.82 22.58 42.86
N GLN A 333 -0.40 22.02 43.02
CA GLN A 333 -1.10 22.04 44.32
C GLN A 333 -2.38 21.18 44.36
N ILE A 334 -2.61 20.66 45.56
CA ILE A 334 -3.63 19.73 46.05
C ILE A 334 -4.97 20.44 46.24
N ILE A 335 -6.10 19.85 45.82
CA ILE A 335 -7.43 20.09 46.43
C ILE A 335 -8.24 18.78 46.43
N ASN A 336 -8.59 18.28 47.63
CA ASN A 336 -9.58 17.22 47.87
C ASN A 336 -11.00 17.82 47.97
N PRO A 337 -12.06 17.18 47.43
CA PRO A 337 -13.42 17.52 47.82
C PRO A 337 -14.12 16.38 48.61
N VAL A 338 -14.24 16.65 49.90
CA VAL A 338 -15.42 16.56 50.80
C VAL A 338 -16.58 15.62 50.39
N LYS A 339 -16.87 14.67 51.30
CA LYS A 339 -18.10 13.87 51.40
C LYS A 339 -19.36 14.75 51.48
N ARG A 340 -20.43 14.34 50.78
CA ARG A 340 -21.81 14.73 51.14
C ARG A 340 -22.66 13.51 51.47
N THR A 341 -23.05 13.43 52.72
CA THR A 341 -24.23 12.72 53.22
C THR A 341 -25.50 13.47 52.84
N MET A 342 -26.51 12.73 52.39
CA MET A 342 -27.88 12.81 52.91
C MET A 342 -28.42 11.40 53.02
#